data_AF-A0A6V7DFA0-F1
#
_entry.id   AF-A0A6V7DFA0-F1
#
_cell.length_a   1.000
_cell.length_b   1.000
_cell.length_c   1.000
_cell.angle_alpha   90.00
_cell.angle_beta   90.00
_cell.angle_gamma   90.00
#
_symmetry.space_group_name_H-M   'P 1'
#
loop_
_entity.id
_entity.type
_entity.pdbx_description
1 polymer ?
#
loop_
_entity_poly.entity_id
_entity_poly.type
_entity_poly.pdbx_seq_one_letter_code
_entity_poly.pdbx_strand_id
1 'polypeptide(L)'
;MHVPALIIAGSEDGDLGEAAQTALNAPHYHDARVAVVADAAHLIPYEQPQHLAQLIAAHVDRSVDKCLPDDFVRLLNADRVAPRMRKLLLSRHAGPPATAQGVLSQHQLELLTAVVARVLDGASDAREIARRMDIQLAEGAGDGWRHAALPSDRLAVPLGLDTLDALSNGFVGLPAEIQDHWLREVSRSTAGDSSAHGLDAAQLAHWFEDVRAEAARIWISLPATMAALGYDGFAVGGAGIDSAGYQQTAADQQEAWQLPAKGLR
;
A
#
# COMPACT_ATOMS: atom_id res chain seq x y z
N MET A 1 10.30 14.24 1.96
CA MET A 1 9.24 14.16 2.99
C MET A 1 8.16 13.19 2.52
N HIS A 2 7.58 12.41 3.44
CA HIS A 2 6.52 11.43 3.17
C HIS A 2 5.13 12.06 3.38
N VAL A 3 4.88 13.14 2.66
CA VAL A 3 3.58 13.83 2.64
C VAL A 3 3.22 14.10 1.18
N PRO A 4 1.94 13.94 0.80
CA PRO A 4 1.45 14.46 -0.47
C PRO A 4 1.72 15.97 -0.54
N ALA A 5 2.26 16.43 -1.66
CA ALA A 5 2.62 17.83 -1.83
C ALA A 5 2.08 18.36 -3.16
N LEU A 6 1.32 19.45 -3.09
CA LEU A 6 1.00 20.27 -4.23
C LEU A 6 1.96 21.45 -4.29
N ILE A 7 2.77 21.51 -5.36
CA ILE A 7 3.64 22.62 -5.67
C ILE A 7 2.97 23.43 -6.78
N ILE A 8 2.81 24.73 -6.58
CA ILE A 8 2.09 25.61 -7.52
C ILE A 8 3.08 26.63 -8.07
N ALA A 9 3.17 26.73 -9.40
CA ALA A 9 4.03 27.65 -10.11
C ALA A 9 3.21 28.58 -11.02
N GLY A 10 3.61 29.85 -11.14
CA GLY A 10 3.06 30.74 -12.14
C GLY A 10 3.68 30.48 -13.51
N SER A 11 2.90 30.54 -14.59
CA SER A 11 3.42 30.36 -15.96
C SER A 11 4.38 31.46 -16.39
N GLU A 12 4.28 32.64 -15.76
CA GLU A 12 5.11 33.82 -16.04
C GLU A 12 6.18 34.04 -14.96
N ASP A 13 6.33 33.12 -14.00
CA ASP A 13 7.38 33.20 -12.99
C ASP A 13 8.72 32.73 -13.59
N GLY A 14 9.61 33.69 -13.84
CA GLY A 14 10.91 33.43 -14.45
C GLY A 14 11.91 32.70 -13.54
N ASP A 15 11.81 32.89 -12.23
CA ASP A 15 12.77 32.33 -11.26
C ASP A 15 12.24 31.03 -10.64
N LEU A 16 10.93 30.94 -10.39
CA LEU A 16 10.26 29.84 -9.72
C LEU A 16 9.16 29.17 -10.56
N GLY A 17 9.25 29.25 -11.89
CA GLY A 17 8.36 28.58 -12.82
C GLY A 17 8.43 27.05 -12.76
N GLU A 18 7.62 26.39 -13.60
CA GLU A 18 7.43 24.92 -13.60
C GLU A 18 8.74 24.13 -13.63
N ALA A 19 9.68 24.52 -14.50
CA ALA A 19 10.96 23.83 -14.65
C ALA A 19 11.79 23.90 -13.36
N ALA A 20 11.85 25.07 -12.71
CA ALA A 20 12.56 25.26 -11.46
C ALA A 20 11.91 24.45 -10.32
N GLN A 21 10.57 24.48 -10.21
CA GLN A 21 9.85 23.72 -9.18
C GLN A 21 10.01 22.21 -9.38
N THR A 22 9.96 21.74 -10.61
CA THR A 22 10.14 20.32 -10.94
C THR A 22 11.55 19.85 -10.65
N ALA A 23 12.56 20.65 -10.95
CA ALA A 23 13.96 20.27 -10.77
C ALA A 23 14.45 20.43 -9.32
N LEU A 24 13.98 21.45 -8.60
CA LEU A 24 14.56 21.86 -7.32
C LEU A 24 13.65 21.55 -6.12
N ASN A 25 12.33 21.52 -6.28
CA ASN A 25 11.40 21.39 -5.16
C ASN A 25 10.72 20.01 -5.14
N ALA A 26 10.20 19.56 -6.29
CA ALA A 26 9.53 18.26 -6.42
C ALA A 26 10.34 17.07 -5.89
N PRO A 27 11.67 16.97 -6.11
CA PRO A 27 12.46 15.82 -5.62
C PRO A 27 12.51 15.69 -4.10
N HIS A 28 12.17 16.74 -3.35
CA HIS A 28 12.13 16.71 -1.89
C HIS A 28 10.88 16.04 -1.34
N TYR A 29 9.85 15.79 -2.15
CA TYR A 29 8.62 15.12 -1.72
C TYR A 29 8.48 13.77 -2.42
N HIS A 30 7.93 12.81 -1.69
CA HIS A 30 7.70 11.46 -2.20
C HIS A 30 6.53 11.40 -3.20
N ASP A 31 5.51 12.24 -2.98
CA ASP A 31 4.34 12.39 -3.84
C ASP A 31 4.15 13.89 -4.16
N ALA A 32 5.02 14.44 -5.01
CA ALA A 32 4.91 15.81 -5.50
C ALA A 32 4.06 15.88 -6.77
N ARG A 33 3.15 16.84 -6.78
CA ARG A 33 2.43 17.26 -7.99
C ARG A 33 2.71 18.74 -8.23
N VAL A 34 3.29 19.05 -9.39
CA VAL A 34 3.45 20.43 -9.85
C VAL A 34 2.20 20.82 -10.63
N ALA A 35 1.63 21.97 -10.30
CA ALA A 35 0.52 22.58 -11.04
C ALA A 35 0.92 23.98 -11.48
N VAL A 36 0.68 24.30 -12.74
CA VAL A 36 0.99 25.62 -13.32
C VAL A 36 -0.29 26.44 -13.40
N VAL A 37 -0.23 27.67 -12.90
CA VAL A 37 -1.31 28.66 -13.00
C VAL A 37 -0.98 29.60 -14.14
N ALA A 38 -1.82 29.58 -15.17
CA ALA A 38 -1.69 30.46 -16.32
C ALA A 38 -1.88 31.94 -15.93
N ASP A 39 -1.23 32.83 -16.67
CA ASP A 39 -1.32 34.29 -16.49
C ASP A 39 -1.03 34.74 -15.05
N ALA A 40 -0.06 34.08 -14.41
CA ALA A 40 0.42 34.40 -13.08
C ALA A 40 1.95 34.34 -13.06
N ALA A 41 2.56 35.31 -12.38
CA ALA A 41 3.97 35.34 -12.03
C ALA A 41 4.14 34.82 -10.59
N HIS A 42 4.91 35.53 -9.78
CA HIS A 42 5.26 35.09 -8.43
C HIS A 42 4.13 35.23 -7.41
N LEU A 43 3.19 36.15 -7.65
CA LEU A 43 2.17 36.54 -6.67
C LEU A 43 0.82 35.88 -6.96
N ILE A 44 0.83 34.57 -7.24
CA ILE A 44 -0.36 33.76 -7.53
C ILE A 44 -1.55 34.02 -6.57
N PRO A 45 -1.38 34.17 -5.24
CA PRO A 45 -2.49 34.46 -4.34
C PRO A 45 -3.21 35.79 -4.62
N TYR A 46 -2.54 36.76 -5.25
CA TYR A 46 -3.12 38.05 -5.65
C TYR A 46 -3.56 38.05 -7.12
N GLU A 47 -2.80 37.41 -8.00
CA GLU A 47 -3.01 37.42 -9.45
C GLU A 47 -4.15 36.48 -9.85
N GLN A 48 -4.21 35.27 -9.27
CA GLN A 48 -5.17 34.22 -9.62
C GLN A 48 -5.77 33.52 -8.37
N PRO A 49 -6.39 34.26 -7.43
CA PRO A 49 -6.83 33.73 -6.13
C PRO A 49 -7.83 32.58 -6.23
N GLN A 50 -8.77 32.63 -7.18
CA GLN A 50 -9.77 31.58 -7.33
C GLN A 50 -9.16 30.29 -7.89
N HIS A 51 -8.23 30.40 -8.84
CA HIS A 51 -7.54 29.25 -9.40
C HIS A 51 -6.68 28.56 -8.32
N LEU A 52 -5.95 29.35 -7.53
CA LEU A 52 -5.19 28.85 -6.38
C LEU A 52 -6.09 28.09 -5.39
N ALA A 53 -7.22 28.69 -5.00
CA ALA A 53 -8.16 28.07 -4.08
C ALA A 53 -8.72 26.74 -4.61
N GLN A 54 -9.03 26.65 -5.91
CA GLN A 54 -9.49 25.42 -6.56
C GLN A 54 -8.41 24.33 -6.54
N LEU A 55 -7.15 24.69 -6.81
CA LEU A 55 -6.04 23.74 -6.76
C LEU A 55 -5.83 23.17 -5.34
N ILE A 56 -5.93 24.02 -4.31
CA ILE A 56 -5.85 23.61 -2.90
C ILE A 56 -7.01 22.69 -2.55
N ALA A 57 -8.26 23.08 -2.85
CA ALA A 57 -9.43 22.26 -2.58
C ALA A 57 -9.33 20.88 -3.22
N ALA A 58 -8.97 20.83 -4.52
CA ALA A 58 -8.79 19.57 -5.23
C ALA A 58 -7.64 18.71 -4.66
N HIS A 59 -6.61 19.31 -4.06
CA HIS A 59 -5.54 18.56 -3.39
C HIS A 59 -6.01 17.98 -2.05
N VAL A 60 -6.77 18.75 -1.27
CA VAL A 60 -7.41 18.27 -0.04
C VAL A 60 -8.34 17.11 -0.36
N ASP A 61 -9.26 17.26 -1.31
CA ASP A 61 -10.23 16.21 -1.67
C ASP A 61 -9.56 14.88 -2.05
N ARG A 62 -8.45 14.92 -2.79
CA ARG A 62 -7.67 13.71 -3.15
C ARG A 62 -6.93 13.07 -1.96
N SER A 63 -6.74 13.82 -0.88
CA SER A 63 -5.98 13.38 0.28
C SER A 63 -6.88 12.85 1.40
N VAL A 64 -8.16 13.25 1.44
CA VAL A 64 -9.11 12.88 2.51
C VAL A 64 -9.23 11.37 2.66
N ASP A 65 -9.36 10.63 1.55
CA ASP A 65 -9.53 9.17 1.58
C ASP A 65 -8.30 8.43 2.15
N LYS A 66 -7.14 9.10 2.19
CA LYS A 66 -5.89 8.56 2.75
C LYS A 66 -5.67 9.00 4.20
N CYS A 67 -6.49 9.87 4.76
CA CYS A 67 -6.31 10.32 6.14
C CYS A 67 -6.56 9.18 7.14
N LEU A 68 -5.63 9.03 8.10
CA LEU A 68 -5.84 8.13 9.23
C LEU A 68 -6.87 8.73 10.20
N PRO A 69 -7.68 7.91 10.89
CA PRO A 69 -8.64 8.40 11.89
C PRO A 69 -7.96 9.20 13.01
N ASP A 70 -8.61 10.26 13.49
CA ASP A 70 -8.06 11.17 14.51
C ASP A 70 -7.56 10.47 15.77
N ASP A 71 -8.30 9.46 16.26
CA ASP A 71 -7.90 8.71 17.46
C ASP A 71 -6.62 7.90 17.20
N PHE A 72 -6.44 7.36 15.99
CA PHE A 72 -5.21 6.68 15.59
C PHE A 72 -4.04 7.65 15.51
N VAL A 73 -4.25 8.84 14.94
CA VAL A 73 -3.24 9.91 14.88
C VAL A 73 -2.86 10.38 16.29
N ARG A 74 -3.84 10.51 17.20
CA ARG A 74 -3.61 10.87 18.61
C ARG A 74 -2.76 9.83 19.31
N LEU A 75 -3.07 8.53 19.15
CA LEU A 75 -2.27 7.45 19.71
C LEU A 75 -0.86 7.42 19.10
N LEU A 76 -0.75 7.54 17.78
CA LEU A 76 0.54 7.54 17.07
C LEU A 76 1.48 8.64 17.59
N ASN A 77 0.93 9.79 18.00
CA ASN A 77 1.67 10.93 18.56
C ASN A 77 1.89 10.87 20.08
N ALA A 78 1.31 9.90 20.79
CA ALA A 78 1.50 9.76 22.23
C ALA A 78 2.95 9.38 22.60
N ASP A 79 3.40 9.80 23.78
CA ASP A 79 4.76 9.57 24.28
C ASP A 79 5.16 8.09 24.38
N ARG A 80 4.16 7.21 24.57
CA ARG A 80 4.38 5.76 24.67
C ARG A 80 4.79 5.11 23.34
N VAL A 81 4.48 5.75 22.21
CA VAL A 81 4.89 5.26 20.89
C VAL A 81 6.32 5.69 20.63
N ALA A 82 7.24 4.72 20.63
CA ALA A 82 8.65 4.99 20.36
C ALA A 82 8.83 5.73 19.02
N PRO A 83 9.70 6.76 18.94
CA PRO A 83 9.91 7.54 17.71
C PRO A 83 10.23 6.69 16.46
N ARG A 84 10.99 5.59 16.65
CA ARG A 84 11.28 4.63 15.56
C ARG A 84 10.05 3.92 15.04
N MET A 85 9.11 3.56 15.92
CA MET A 85 7.85 2.91 15.55
C MET A 85 6.96 3.90 14.81
N ARG A 86 6.85 5.13 15.33
CA ARG A 86 6.14 6.23 14.64
C ARG A 86 6.67 6.45 13.23
N LYS A 87 8.00 6.55 13.07
CA LYS A 87 8.65 6.71 11.77
C LYS A 87 8.35 5.53 10.83
N LEU A 88 8.40 4.30 11.33
CA LEU A 88 8.10 3.10 10.55
C LEU A 88 6.65 3.08 10.05
N LEU A 89 5.69 3.37 10.94
CA LEU A 89 4.27 3.39 10.58
C LEU A 89 3.97 4.51 9.58
N LEU A 90 4.52 5.70 9.74
CA LEU A 90 4.37 6.79 8.77
C LEU A 90 4.98 6.44 7.41
N SER A 91 6.15 5.80 7.37
CA SER A 91 6.74 5.29 6.13
C SER A 91 5.86 4.24 5.46
N ARG A 92 5.32 3.29 6.24
CA ARG A 92 4.37 2.30 5.75
C ARG A 92 3.12 2.94 5.19
N HIS A 93 2.55 3.94 5.88
CA HIS A 93 1.38 4.66 5.42
C HIS A 93 1.61 5.37 4.08
N ALA A 94 2.76 6.02 3.92
CA ALA A 94 3.11 6.72 2.68
C ALA A 94 3.33 5.78 1.48
N GLY A 95 3.81 4.56 1.73
CA GLY A 95 4.04 3.57 0.69
C GLY A 95 5.29 3.79 -0.15
N PRO A 96 5.50 2.95 -1.17
CA PRO A 96 6.65 3.06 -2.07
C PRO A 96 6.56 4.32 -2.95
N PRO A 97 7.69 4.95 -3.31
CA PRO A 97 7.69 6.10 -4.22
C PRO A 97 7.03 5.78 -5.55
N ALA A 98 6.33 6.74 -6.15
CA ALA A 98 5.74 6.57 -7.48
C ALA A 98 6.78 6.19 -8.55
N THR A 99 8.04 6.65 -8.37
CA THR A 99 9.17 6.39 -9.26
C THR A 99 9.87 5.05 -9.02
N ALA A 100 9.55 4.34 -7.92
CA ALA A 100 10.17 3.06 -7.61
C ALA A 100 9.92 2.07 -8.75
N GLN A 101 10.89 1.22 -9.09
CA GLN A 101 10.74 0.29 -10.21
C GLN A 101 10.41 -1.11 -9.69
N GLY A 102 9.36 -1.69 -10.25
CA GLY A 102 8.95 -3.07 -9.99
C GLY A 102 9.67 -4.08 -10.87
N VAL A 103 9.28 -5.35 -10.73
CA VAL A 103 9.67 -6.44 -11.63
C VAL A 103 8.54 -6.93 -12.52
N LEU A 104 7.29 -6.64 -12.15
CA LEU A 104 6.11 -7.08 -12.89
C LEU A 104 5.85 -6.19 -14.10
N SER A 105 5.39 -6.80 -15.19
CA SER A 105 4.76 -6.06 -16.29
C SER A 105 3.44 -5.42 -15.84
N GLN A 106 2.93 -4.47 -16.64
CA GLN A 106 1.65 -3.83 -16.38
C GLN A 106 0.50 -4.86 -16.28
N HIS A 107 0.47 -5.85 -17.17
CA HIS A 107 -0.53 -6.92 -17.17
C HIS A 107 -0.42 -7.81 -15.92
N GLN A 108 0.80 -8.19 -15.54
CA GLN A 108 1.04 -8.98 -14.32
C GLN A 108 0.64 -8.21 -13.05
N LEU A 109 0.86 -6.89 -13.00
CA LEU A 109 0.41 -6.07 -11.88
C LEU A 109 -1.12 -5.98 -11.80
N GLU A 110 -1.81 -5.94 -12.94
CA GLU A 110 -3.28 -5.98 -13.01
C GLU A 110 -3.82 -7.34 -12.55
N LEU A 111 -3.19 -8.44 -12.99
CA LEU A 111 -3.47 -9.79 -12.50
C LEU A 111 -3.28 -9.91 -10.99
N LEU A 112 -2.13 -9.46 -10.47
CA LEU A 112 -1.84 -9.50 -9.04
C LEU A 112 -2.85 -8.65 -8.26
N THR A 113 -3.24 -7.49 -8.80
CA THR A 113 -4.29 -6.64 -8.21
C THR A 113 -5.62 -7.40 -8.11
N ALA A 114 -6.03 -8.10 -9.17
CA ALA A 114 -7.25 -8.91 -9.16
C ALA A 114 -7.17 -10.06 -8.15
N VAL A 115 -6.04 -10.76 -8.08
CA VAL A 115 -5.81 -11.83 -7.08
C VAL A 115 -5.89 -11.28 -5.66
N VAL A 116 -5.16 -10.20 -5.35
CA VAL A 116 -5.16 -9.56 -4.03
C VAL A 116 -6.58 -9.09 -3.65
N ALA A 117 -7.32 -8.52 -4.60
CA ALA A 117 -8.70 -8.11 -4.37
C ALA A 117 -9.59 -9.30 -3.95
N ARG A 118 -9.38 -10.51 -4.49
CA ARG A 118 -10.13 -11.69 -4.05
C ARG A 118 -9.64 -12.23 -2.70
N VAL A 119 -8.33 -12.19 -2.45
CA VAL A 119 -7.75 -12.64 -1.17
C VAL A 119 -8.23 -11.80 0.01
N LEU A 120 -8.41 -10.50 -0.19
CA LEU A 120 -8.81 -9.54 0.83
C LEU A 120 -10.30 -9.16 0.74
N ASP A 121 -11.12 -10.00 0.10
CA ASP A 121 -12.57 -9.86 -0.02
C ASP A 121 -13.04 -8.47 -0.52
N GLY A 122 -12.38 -7.98 -1.56
CA GLY A 122 -12.71 -6.72 -2.22
C GLY A 122 -12.16 -5.47 -1.54
N ALA A 123 -11.16 -5.60 -0.66
CA ALA A 123 -10.50 -4.45 -0.03
C ALA A 123 -10.06 -3.41 -1.08
N SER A 124 -10.41 -2.15 -0.84
CA SER A 124 -10.22 -1.04 -1.78
C SER A 124 -8.75 -0.71 -2.08
N ASP A 125 -7.82 -1.24 -1.30
CA ASP A 125 -6.37 -1.03 -1.38
C ASP A 125 -5.62 -2.13 -2.15
N ALA A 126 -6.33 -3.07 -2.79
CA ALA A 126 -5.72 -4.20 -3.49
C ALA A 126 -4.61 -3.81 -4.49
N ARG A 127 -4.80 -2.72 -5.25
CA ARG A 127 -3.78 -2.22 -6.20
C ARG A 127 -2.53 -1.70 -5.49
N GLU A 128 -2.71 -1.04 -4.35
CA GLU A 128 -1.61 -0.52 -3.56
C GLU A 128 -0.80 -1.66 -2.91
N ILE A 129 -1.50 -2.70 -2.44
CA ILE A 129 -0.87 -3.90 -1.89
C ILE A 129 -0.10 -4.65 -2.97
N ALA A 130 -0.72 -4.90 -4.13
CA ALA A 130 -0.05 -5.53 -5.27
C ALA A 130 1.22 -4.74 -5.68
N ARG A 131 1.13 -3.41 -5.66
CA ARG A 131 2.27 -2.53 -5.95
C ARG A 131 3.39 -2.64 -4.91
N ARG A 132 3.05 -2.75 -3.63
CA ARG A 132 4.02 -2.98 -2.55
C ARG A 132 4.73 -4.32 -2.70
N MET A 133 4.00 -5.37 -3.08
CA MET A 133 4.58 -6.69 -3.38
C MET A 133 5.57 -6.60 -4.54
N ASP A 134 5.17 -5.98 -5.64
CA ASP A 134 6.01 -5.78 -6.82
C ASP A 134 7.34 -5.06 -6.51
N ILE A 135 7.30 -4.01 -5.69
CA ILE A 135 8.53 -3.32 -5.23
C ILE A 135 9.38 -4.20 -4.32
N GLN A 136 8.77 -4.91 -3.37
CA GLN A 136 9.52 -5.81 -2.47
C GLN A 136 10.24 -6.91 -3.26
N LEU A 137 9.60 -7.46 -4.29
CA LEU A 137 10.21 -8.43 -5.20
C LEU A 137 11.43 -7.84 -5.94
N ALA A 138 11.37 -6.58 -6.35
CA ALA A 138 12.48 -5.88 -6.98
C ALA A 138 13.67 -5.70 -6.03
N GLU A 139 13.37 -5.38 -4.77
CA GLU A 139 14.35 -5.17 -3.69
C GLU A 139 14.91 -6.49 -3.12
N GLY A 140 14.30 -7.64 -3.46
CA GLY A 140 14.63 -8.93 -2.85
C GLY A 140 14.23 -8.99 -1.37
N ALA A 141 13.28 -8.16 -0.95
CA ALA A 141 12.73 -8.16 0.39
C ALA A 141 11.66 -9.25 0.51
N GLY A 142 11.69 -10.00 1.61
CA GLY A 142 10.74 -11.07 1.91
C GLY A 142 10.85 -11.47 3.38
N ASP A 143 10.05 -12.45 3.81
CA ASP A 143 10.12 -13.00 5.16
C ASP A 143 11.28 -13.99 5.36
N GLY A 144 12.02 -14.28 4.28
CA GLY A 144 13.14 -15.21 4.26
C GLY A 144 12.73 -16.69 4.16
N TRP A 145 11.43 -16.95 3.95
CA TRP A 145 10.88 -18.26 3.74
C TRP A 145 10.44 -18.45 2.28
N ARG A 146 10.51 -19.70 1.80
CA ARG A 146 10.08 -20.08 0.46
C ARG A 146 9.85 -21.58 0.39
N HIS A 147 8.81 -22.01 -0.32
CA HIS A 147 8.66 -23.43 -0.67
C HIS A 147 9.82 -23.92 -1.54
N ALA A 148 10.48 -25.01 -1.12
CA ALA A 148 11.63 -25.57 -1.84
C ALA A 148 11.31 -25.98 -3.30
N ALA A 149 10.05 -26.28 -3.59
CA ALA A 149 9.56 -26.66 -4.92
C ALA A 149 9.40 -25.47 -5.89
N LEU A 150 9.44 -24.23 -5.41
CA LEU A 150 9.35 -23.03 -6.24
C LEU A 150 10.74 -22.52 -6.66
N PRO A 151 10.86 -21.72 -7.73
CA PRO A 151 12.03 -20.87 -7.93
C PRO A 151 12.00 -19.69 -6.95
N SER A 152 13.01 -18.83 -6.94
CA SER A 152 13.00 -17.58 -6.15
C SER A 152 11.76 -16.73 -6.44
N ASP A 153 11.25 -15.99 -5.46
CA ASP A 153 9.99 -15.23 -5.55
C ASP A 153 9.95 -14.28 -6.75
N ARG A 154 11.08 -13.63 -7.05
CA ARG A 154 11.24 -12.76 -8.23
C ARG A 154 10.94 -13.45 -9.56
N LEU A 155 11.05 -14.77 -9.62
CA LEU A 155 10.69 -15.62 -10.76
C LEU A 155 9.34 -16.31 -10.54
N ALA A 156 9.07 -16.79 -9.32
CA ALA A 156 7.85 -17.53 -9.02
C ALA A 156 6.61 -16.67 -9.18
N VAL A 157 6.65 -15.40 -8.76
CA VAL A 157 5.48 -14.51 -8.81
C VAL A 157 5.03 -14.24 -10.26
N PRO A 158 5.88 -13.72 -11.18
CA PRO A 158 5.51 -13.58 -12.59
C PRO A 158 5.02 -14.90 -13.20
N LEU A 159 5.71 -16.01 -12.96
CA LEU A 159 5.40 -17.30 -13.57
C LEU A 159 4.04 -17.85 -13.13
N GLY A 160 3.69 -17.71 -11.84
CA GLY A 160 2.39 -18.11 -11.33
C GLY A 160 1.25 -17.23 -11.84
N LEU A 161 1.48 -15.91 -12.00
CA LEU A 161 0.52 -15.00 -12.62
C LEU A 161 0.25 -15.38 -14.08
N ASP A 162 1.30 -15.61 -14.86
CA ASP A 162 1.18 -16.02 -16.27
C ASP A 162 0.50 -17.40 -16.39
N THR A 163 0.80 -18.33 -15.48
CA THR A 163 0.16 -19.65 -15.42
C THR A 163 -1.34 -19.53 -15.12
N LEU A 164 -1.72 -18.74 -14.11
CA LEU A 164 -3.13 -18.51 -13.75
C LEU A 164 -3.89 -17.86 -14.91
N ASP A 165 -3.30 -16.87 -15.56
CA ASP A 165 -3.92 -16.17 -16.67
C ASP A 165 -4.15 -17.09 -17.88
N ALA A 166 -3.17 -17.95 -18.19
CA ALA A 166 -3.28 -18.94 -19.25
C ALA A 166 -4.36 -19.99 -18.97
N LEU A 167 -4.40 -20.56 -17.75
CA LEU A 167 -5.39 -21.56 -17.36
C LEU A 167 -6.82 -21.03 -17.40
N SER A 168 -6.99 -19.79 -16.96
CA SER A 168 -8.29 -19.13 -16.89
C SER A 168 -8.70 -18.43 -18.19
N ASN A 169 -7.82 -18.41 -19.19
CA ASN A 169 -7.97 -17.71 -20.46
C ASN A 169 -8.32 -16.21 -20.28
N GLY A 170 -7.56 -15.53 -19.41
CA GLY A 170 -7.73 -14.11 -19.09
C GLY A 170 -8.40 -13.87 -17.73
N PHE A 171 -7.66 -14.01 -16.63
CA PHE A 171 -8.22 -13.99 -15.26
C PHE A 171 -8.87 -12.65 -14.90
N VAL A 172 -8.25 -11.52 -15.27
CA VAL A 172 -8.70 -10.17 -14.93
C VAL A 172 -10.12 -9.88 -15.46
N GLY A 173 -10.45 -10.43 -16.64
CA GLY A 173 -11.74 -10.20 -17.29
C GLY A 173 -12.89 -11.04 -16.73
N LEU A 174 -12.61 -11.98 -15.82
CA LEU A 174 -13.62 -12.88 -15.29
C LEU A 174 -14.47 -12.22 -14.20
N PRO A 175 -15.75 -12.61 -14.06
CA PRO A 175 -16.56 -12.22 -12.90
C PRO A 175 -15.92 -12.67 -11.59
N ALA A 176 -16.15 -11.93 -10.51
CA ALA A 176 -15.56 -12.16 -9.20
C ALA A 176 -15.78 -13.59 -8.67
N GLU A 177 -16.96 -14.16 -8.92
CA GLU A 177 -17.32 -15.51 -8.48
C GLU A 177 -16.53 -16.58 -9.25
N ILE A 178 -16.18 -16.30 -10.50
CA ILE A 178 -15.37 -17.18 -11.34
C ILE A 178 -13.89 -17.04 -10.98
N GLN A 179 -13.42 -15.83 -10.67
CA GLN A 179 -12.09 -15.63 -10.10
C GLN A 179 -11.91 -16.41 -8.80
N ASP A 180 -12.89 -16.34 -7.88
CA ASP A 180 -12.88 -17.13 -6.65
C ASP A 180 -12.87 -18.63 -6.90
N HIS A 181 -13.59 -19.08 -7.93
CA HIS A 181 -13.61 -20.48 -8.30
C HIS A 181 -12.22 -20.94 -8.73
N TRP A 182 -11.57 -20.20 -9.63
CA TRP A 182 -10.20 -20.49 -10.06
C TRP A 182 -9.21 -20.52 -8.90
N LEU A 183 -9.23 -19.50 -8.03
CA LEU A 183 -8.34 -19.44 -6.86
C LEU A 183 -8.58 -20.61 -5.89
N ARG A 184 -9.84 -21.05 -5.73
CA ARG A 184 -10.16 -22.26 -4.94
C ARG A 184 -9.61 -23.52 -5.57
N GLU A 185 -9.74 -23.69 -6.88
CA GLU A 185 -9.18 -24.86 -7.58
C GLU A 185 -7.65 -24.86 -7.56
N VAL A 186 -7.00 -23.71 -7.71
CA VAL A 186 -5.54 -23.56 -7.54
C VAL A 186 -5.12 -23.98 -6.14
N SER A 187 -5.81 -23.51 -5.09
CA SER A 187 -5.49 -23.86 -3.70
C SER A 187 -5.60 -25.36 -3.38
N ARG A 188 -6.38 -26.09 -4.19
CA ARG A 188 -6.61 -27.54 -4.05
C ARG A 188 -5.77 -28.38 -5.02
N SER A 189 -4.94 -27.74 -5.85
CA SER A 189 -4.22 -28.37 -6.96
C SER A 189 -5.15 -29.07 -7.97
N THR A 190 -6.37 -28.54 -8.18
CA THR A 190 -7.40 -29.12 -9.08
C THR A 190 -7.71 -28.26 -10.30
N ALA A 191 -6.98 -27.17 -10.53
CA ALA A 191 -7.16 -26.24 -11.65
C ALA A 191 -6.80 -26.80 -13.06
N GLY A 192 -6.56 -28.10 -13.18
CA GLY A 192 -6.12 -28.78 -14.41
C GLY A 192 -4.60 -28.93 -14.53
N ASP A 193 -4.14 -29.41 -15.68
CA ASP A 193 -2.72 -29.52 -15.97
C ASP A 193 -2.13 -28.15 -16.32
N SER A 194 -1.37 -27.60 -15.38
CA SER A 194 -0.70 -26.30 -15.51
C SER A 194 0.75 -26.40 -15.96
N SER A 195 1.30 -27.62 -16.08
CA SER A 195 2.73 -27.83 -16.36
C SER A 195 3.16 -27.24 -17.69
N ALA A 196 2.27 -27.23 -18.68
CA ALA A 196 2.48 -26.59 -19.99
C ALA A 196 2.67 -25.05 -19.91
N HIS A 197 2.31 -24.45 -18.78
CA HIS A 197 2.33 -23.00 -18.56
C HIS A 197 3.41 -22.53 -17.59
N GLY A 198 4.18 -23.46 -16.99
CA GLY A 198 5.41 -23.16 -16.26
C GLY A 198 5.47 -23.72 -14.84
N LEU A 199 4.39 -23.65 -14.07
CA LEU A 199 4.26 -24.28 -12.75
C LEU A 199 3.31 -25.47 -12.84
N ASP A 200 3.67 -26.62 -12.27
CA ASP A 200 2.71 -27.71 -12.07
C ASP A 200 1.64 -27.35 -11.02
N ALA A 201 0.59 -28.17 -10.90
CA ALA A 201 -0.55 -27.86 -10.03
C ALA A 201 -0.20 -27.75 -8.54
N ALA A 202 0.83 -28.46 -8.08
CA ALA A 202 1.30 -28.37 -6.69
C ALA A 202 2.13 -27.11 -6.48
N GLN A 203 3.01 -26.78 -7.42
CA GLN A 203 3.76 -25.53 -7.42
C GLN A 203 2.84 -24.31 -7.50
N LEU A 204 1.82 -24.34 -8.35
CA LEU A 204 0.85 -23.24 -8.46
C LEU A 204 0.04 -23.06 -7.15
N ALA A 205 -0.29 -24.15 -6.45
CA ALA A 205 -0.92 -24.08 -5.13
C ALA A 205 -0.01 -23.41 -4.10
N HIS A 206 1.27 -23.79 -4.05
CA HIS A 206 2.27 -23.16 -3.18
C HIS A 206 2.50 -21.68 -3.51
N TRP A 207 2.57 -21.34 -4.81
CA TRP A 207 2.66 -19.95 -5.25
C TRP A 207 1.48 -19.13 -4.74
N PHE A 208 0.26 -19.68 -4.82
CA PHE A 208 -0.93 -18.98 -4.34
C PHE A 208 -0.94 -18.83 -2.81
N GLU A 209 -0.41 -19.81 -2.07
CA GLU A 209 -0.21 -19.72 -0.62
C GLU A 209 0.73 -18.56 -0.26
N ASP A 210 1.88 -18.45 -0.95
CA ASP A 210 2.84 -17.35 -0.77
C ASP A 210 2.21 -15.98 -1.07
N VAL A 211 1.50 -15.86 -2.20
CA VAL A 211 0.80 -14.60 -2.58
C VAL A 211 -0.25 -14.21 -1.52
N ARG A 212 -1.01 -15.17 -1.00
CA ARG A 212 -2.00 -14.93 0.07
C ARG A 212 -1.35 -14.47 1.36
N ALA A 213 -0.30 -15.16 1.79
CA ALA A 213 0.42 -14.85 3.01
C ALA A 213 1.01 -13.44 2.95
N GLU A 214 1.65 -13.09 1.82
CA GLU A 214 2.25 -11.79 1.62
C GLU A 214 1.21 -10.67 1.52
N ALA A 215 0.10 -10.88 0.80
CA ALA A 215 -0.99 -9.91 0.72
C ALA A 215 -1.58 -9.60 2.12
N ALA A 216 -1.86 -10.65 2.90
CA ALA A 216 -2.36 -10.50 4.27
C ALA A 216 -1.34 -9.82 5.18
N ARG A 217 -0.05 -10.16 5.06
CA ARG A 217 1.04 -9.57 5.83
C ARG A 217 1.19 -8.08 5.55
N ILE A 218 1.15 -7.67 4.29
CA ILE A 218 1.17 -6.26 3.92
C ILE A 218 -0.06 -5.56 4.47
N TRP A 219 -1.25 -6.08 4.17
CA TRP A 219 -2.52 -5.49 4.57
C TRP A 219 -2.60 -5.22 6.08
N ILE A 220 -2.32 -6.23 6.92
CA ILE A 220 -2.37 -6.08 8.39
C ILE A 220 -1.27 -5.14 8.93
N SER A 221 -0.20 -4.92 8.17
CA SER A 221 0.88 -4.02 8.55
C SER A 221 0.58 -2.54 8.26
N LEU A 222 -0.46 -2.25 7.48
CA LEU A 222 -0.84 -0.88 7.10
C LEU A 222 -1.51 -0.16 8.26
N PRO A 223 -1.14 1.11 8.55
CA PRO A 223 -1.79 1.88 9.60
C PRO A 223 -3.30 2.06 9.43
N ALA A 224 -3.79 2.17 8.18
CA ALA A 224 -5.23 2.24 7.92
C ALA A 224 -5.95 0.96 8.38
N THR A 225 -5.39 -0.21 8.07
CA THR A 225 -5.90 -1.52 8.53
C THR A 225 -5.80 -1.66 10.05
N MET A 226 -4.67 -1.27 10.65
CA MET A 226 -4.53 -1.28 12.11
C MET A 226 -5.59 -0.40 12.78
N ALA A 227 -5.86 0.79 12.23
CA ALA A 227 -6.90 1.68 12.74
C ALA A 227 -8.30 1.07 12.61
N ALA A 228 -8.60 0.43 11.47
CA ALA A 228 -9.87 -0.26 11.24
C ALA A 228 -10.08 -1.44 12.20
N LEU A 229 -9.02 -2.21 12.48
CA LEU A 229 -9.05 -3.32 13.42
C LEU A 229 -9.00 -2.89 14.90
N GLY A 230 -8.77 -1.61 15.19
CA GLY A 230 -8.51 -1.14 16.55
C GLY A 230 -7.21 -1.68 17.14
N TYR A 231 -6.24 -2.05 16.29
CA TYR A 231 -4.95 -2.59 16.72
C TYR A 231 -4.03 -1.49 17.25
N ASP A 232 -3.64 -1.58 18.52
CA ASP A 232 -2.81 -0.61 19.22
C ASP A 232 -1.53 -1.21 19.84
N GLY A 233 -1.22 -2.47 19.52
CA GLY A 233 -0.05 -3.20 20.05
C GLY A 233 1.30 -2.56 19.68
N PHE A 234 1.34 -1.67 18.67
CA PHE A 234 2.54 -0.90 18.36
C PHE A 234 2.92 0.12 19.45
N ALA A 235 1.98 0.47 20.34
CA ALA A 235 2.16 1.49 21.37
C ALA A 235 2.79 0.95 22.67
N VAL A 236 2.87 -0.37 22.85
CA VAL A 236 3.41 -1.00 24.07
C VAL A 236 4.87 -1.43 23.97
N GLY A 237 5.47 -1.30 22.78
CA GLY A 237 6.82 -1.78 22.49
C GLY A 237 7.68 -0.71 21.82
N GLY A 238 8.97 -0.99 21.70
CA GLY A 238 9.86 -0.15 20.89
C GLY A 238 10.82 0.75 21.66
N ALA A 239 10.74 0.84 22.99
CA ALA A 239 11.72 1.56 23.81
C ALA A 239 12.67 0.62 24.60
N GLY A 240 12.64 -0.69 24.31
CA GLY A 240 13.47 -1.66 25.03
C GLY A 240 12.93 -1.88 26.44
N ILE A 241 13.79 -1.78 27.45
CA ILE A 241 13.39 -1.94 28.86
C ILE A 241 12.44 -0.83 29.33
N ASP A 242 12.48 0.34 28.68
CA ASP A 242 11.66 1.52 29.03
C ASP A 242 10.28 1.50 28.35
N SER A 243 9.91 0.41 27.68
CA SER A 243 8.60 0.29 27.06
C SER A 243 7.49 0.25 28.12
N ALA A 244 6.62 1.26 28.06
CA ALA A 244 5.39 1.27 28.84
C ALA A 244 4.49 0.11 28.35
N GLY A 245 4.56 -1.04 29.02
CA GLY A 245 3.67 -2.17 28.77
C GLY A 245 2.20 -1.85 29.10
N TYR A 246 1.37 -2.88 29.16
CA TYR A 246 0.02 -2.76 29.74
C TYR A 246 0.09 -2.70 31.27
N GLN A 247 -0.67 -1.80 31.87
CA GLN A 247 -0.92 -1.70 33.31
C GLN A 247 -2.18 -2.47 33.71
N GLN A 248 -3.23 -2.41 32.87
CA GLN A 248 -4.46 -3.19 33.00
C GLN A 248 -4.30 -4.54 32.29
N THR A 249 -4.10 -5.61 33.07
CA THR A 249 -3.92 -6.97 32.54
C THR A 249 -5.07 -7.91 32.85
N ALA A 250 -6.06 -7.44 33.62
CA ALA A 250 -7.27 -8.19 33.88
C ALA A 250 -8.13 -8.31 32.61
N ALA A 251 -8.87 -9.42 32.51
CA ALA A 251 -9.81 -9.63 31.42
C ALA A 251 -10.83 -8.49 31.32
N ASP A 252 -11.20 -8.14 30.09
CA ASP A 252 -12.18 -7.10 29.75
C ASP A 252 -11.84 -5.69 30.27
N GLN A 253 -10.60 -5.44 30.70
CA GLN A 253 -10.11 -4.10 31.00
C GLN A 253 -9.41 -3.49 29.79
N GLN A 254 -9.71 -2.22 29.53
CA GLN A 254 -9.02 -1.41 28.52
C GLN A 254 -8.32 -0.23 29.19
N GLU A 255 -7.15 0.09 28.68
CA GLU A 255 -6.43 1.30 29.05
C GLU A 255 -7.05 2.52 28.39
N ALA A 256 -6.94 3.68 29.03
CA ALA A 256 -7.46 4.94 28.49
C ALA A 256 -6.80 5.37 27.16
N TRP A 257 -5.61 4.83 26.84
CA TRP A 257 -4.89 5.12 25.60
C TRP A 257 -5.22 4.16 24.45
N GLN A 258 -5.89 3.04 24.73
CA GLN A 258 -6.20 2.05 23.70
C GLN A 258 -7.20 2.58 22.68
N LEU A 259 -7.12 2.06 21.46
CA LEU A 259 -8.07 2.42 20.42
C LEU A 259 -9.43 1.81 20.77
N PRO A 260 -10.54 2.55 20.54
CA PRO A 260 -11.86 1.97 20.74
C PRO A 260 -12.04 0.84 19.73
N ALA A 261 -12.46 -0.34 20.19
CA ALA A 261 -12.86 -1.43 19.32
C ALA A 261 -14.14 -1.02 18.58
N LYS A 262 -14.03 -0.51 17.36
CA LYS A 262 -15.18 -0.24 16.49
C LYS A 262 -15.53 -1.54 15.76
N GLY A 263 -16.58 -2.22 16.22
CA GLY A 263 -17.32 -3.17 15.36
C GLY A 263 -16.74 -4.57 15.16
N LEU A 264 -16.28 -5.24 16.22
CA LEU A 264 -16.37 -6.72 16.29
C LEU A 264 -17.64 -7.09 17.07
N ARG A 265 -18.80 -6.90 16.44
CA ARG A 265 -20.08 -7.50 16.85
C ARG A 265 -20.76 -8.08 15.63
#